data_AF-A0A2K6UB95-F1
#
_entry.id   AF-A0A2K6UB95-F1
#
_cell.length_a   1.000
_cell.length_b   1.000
_cell.length_c   1.000
_cell.angle_alpha   90.00
_cell.angle_beta   90.00
_cell.angle_gamma   90.00
#
_symmetry.space_group_name_H-M   'P 1'
#
loop_
_entity.id
_entity.type
_entity.pdbx_description
1 polymer ?
#
loop_
_entity_poly.entity_id
_entity_poly.type
_entity_poly.pdbx_seq_one_letter_code
_entity_poly.pdbx_strand_id
1 'polypeptide(L)' 'MKTLLVLLAALLGVERAGSLMCFTCLNQKSNLYCLKPTICSDQDNYCLTVTASAGIGECQAASLPPY' A
#
# COMPACT_ATOMS: atom_id res chain seq x y z
N MET A 1 -17.58 -20.22 -33.11
CA MET A 1 -16.76 -20.69 -31.96
C MET A 1 -15.57 -19.78 -31.64
N LYS A 2 -14.82 -19.29 -32.64
CA LYS A 2 -13.56 -18.55 -32.43
C LYS A 2 -13.73 -17.19 -31.72
N THR A 3 -14.81 -16.46 -32.04
CA THR A 3 -15.16 -15.18 -31.41
C THR A 3 -15.58 -15.31 -29.95
N LEU A 4 -16.25 -16.41 -29.58
CA LEU A 4 -16.68 -16.68 -28.21
C LEU A 4 -15.46 -16.87 -27.30
N LEU A 5 -14.47 -17.64 -27.76
CA LEU A 5 -13.22 -17.89 -27.03
C LEU A 5 -12.39 -16.62 -26.81
N VAL A 6 -12.34 -15.73 -27.81
CA VAL A 6 -11.66 -14.43 -27.69
C VAL A 6 -12.39 -13.51 -26.69
N LEU A 7 -13.72 -13.52 -26.70
CA LEU A 7 -14.52 -12.71 -25.77
C LEU A 7 -14.37 -13.22 -24.33
N LEU A 8 -14.36 -14.54 -24.13
CA LEU A 8 -14.07 -15.19 -22.85
C LEU A 8 -12.67 -14.86 -22.33
N ALA A 9 -11.64 -14.91 -23.19
CA ALA A 9 -10.28 -14.58 -22.81
C ALA A 9 -10.10 -13.09 -22.47
N ALA A 10 -10.85 -12.19 -23.11
CA ALA A 10 -10.84 -10.76 -22.78
C ALA A 10 -11.55 -10.48 -21.45
N LEU A 11 -12.67 -11.17 -21.17
CA LEU A 11 -13.39 -11.07 -19.90
C LEU A 11 -12.60 -11.66 -18.73
N LEU A 12 -11.88 -12.76 -18.95
CA LEU A 12 -10.97 -13.38 -17.97
C LEU A 12 -9.61 -12.69 -17.89
N GLY A 13 -9.27 -11.85 -18.89
CA GLY A 13 -7.97 -11.22 -19.07
C GLY A 13 -7.81 -9.88 -18.37
N VAL A 14 -8.78 -9.46 -17.57
CA VAL A 14 -8.68 -8.25 -16.73
C VAL A 14 -8.54 -8.68 -15.28
N GLU A 15 -7.32 -9.05 -14.91
CA GLU A 15 -6.79 -8.70 -13.60
C GLU A 15 -5.26 -8.68 -13.71
N ARG A 16 -4.74 -7.59 -14.28
CA ARG A 16 -3.53 -7.02 -13.70
C ARG A 16 -4.02 -5.91 -12.80
N ALA A 17 -4.44 -6.27 -11.59
CA ALA A 17 -4.40 -5.31 -10.50
C ALA A 17 -2.93 -4.87 -10.45
N GLY A 18 -2.62 -3.69 -11.00
CA GLY A 18 -1.28 -3.15 -10.86
C GLY A 18 -0.93 -3.15 -9.38
N SER A 19 0.27 -3.61 -9.03
CA SER A 19 0.69 -3.66 -7.63
C SER A 19 0.39 -2.32 -6.98
N LEU A 20 -0.30 -2.35 -5.84
CA LEU A 20 -0.71 -1.15 -5.11
C LEU A 20 0.52 -0.26 -4.88
N MET A 21 0.37 1.06 -4.98
CA MET A 21 1.43 1.99 -4.61
C MET A 21 1.00 2.77 -3.37
N CYS A 22 1.87 2.81 -2.37
CA CYS A 22 1.66 3.56 -1.13
C CYS A 22 2.82 4.53 -0.87
N PHE A 23 2.56 5.52 -0.01
CA PHE A 23 3.60 6.36 0.57
C PHE A 23 4.18 5.70 1.81
N THR A 24 5.50 5.68 1.91
CA THR A 24 6.21 5.04 3.02
C THR A 24 7.04 6.04 3.78
N CYS A 25 6.95 6.02 5.10
CA CYS A 25 7.77 6.86 5.95
C CYS A 25 8.37 6.06 7.12
N LEU A 26 9.69 5.87 7.10
CA LEU A 26 10.42 5.23 8.18
C LEU A 26 11.50 6.18 8.68
N ASN A 27 11.43 6.56 9.96
CA ASN A 27 12.45 7.35 10.66
C ASN A 27 12.95 8.60 9.88
N GLN A 28 12.02 9.32 9.24
CA GLN A 28 12.35 10.52 8.47
C GLN A 28 12.26 11.77 9.34
N LYS A 29 13.24 12.66 9.20
CA LYS A 29 13.28 13.95 9.91
C LYS A 29 12.30 14.98 9.34
N SER A 30 11.92 14.84 8.06
CA SER A 30 11.02 15.76 7.36
C SER A 30 9.92 14.98 6.66
N ASN A 31 8.70 15.49 6.74
CA ASN A 31 7.51 14.90 6.13
C ASN A 31 7.60 14.82 4.60
N LEU A 32 8.41 15.68 3.97
CA LEU A 32 8.59 15.67 2.53
C LEU A 32 9.14 14.32 2.04
N TYR A 33 10.02 13.69 2.82
CA TYR A 33 10.60 12.39 2.47
C TYR A 33 9.60 11.23 2.63
N CYS A 34 8.47 11.45 3.31
CA CYS A 34 7.38 10.47 3.37
C CYS A 34 6.60 10.37 2.05
N LEU A 35 6.70 11.37 1.16
CA LEU A 35 5.92 11.45 -0.09
C LEU A 35 6.53 10.64 -1.24
N LYS A 36 7.51 9.78 -0.96
CA LYS A 36 8.08 8.88 -1.96
C LYS A 36 7.12 7.70 -2.19
N PRO A 37 6.61 7.51 -3.42
CA PRO A 37 5.80 6.34 -3.73
C PRO A 37 6.66 5.08 -3.72
N THR A 38 6.10 4.00 -3.21
CA THR A 38 6.70 2.67 -3.15
C THR A 38 5.68 1.66 -3.68
N ILE A 39 6.16 0.74 -4.52
CA ILE A 39 5.36 -0.40 -5.01
C ILE A 39 5.21 -1.39 -3.86
N CYS A 40 3.98 -1.75 -3.53
CA CYS A 40 3.62 -2.73 -2.51
C CYS A 40 3.68 -4.15 -3.07
N SER A 41 3.59 -5.13 -2.17
CA SER A 41 3.48 -6.54 -2.55
C SER A 41 2.17 -6.77 -3.31
N ASP A 42 2.16 -7.75 -4.23
CA ASP A 42 0.93 -8.13 -4.94
C ASP A 42 -0.15 -8.71 -3.98
N GLN A 43 0.22 -9.04 -2.75
CA GLN A 43 -0.69 -9.49 -1.68
C GLN A 43 -1.27 -8.32 -0.87
N ASP A 44 -0.75 -7.11 -1.02
CA ASP A 44 -1.22 -5.93 -0.28
C ASP A 44 -2.46 -5.34 -0.98
N ASN A 45 -3.53 -5.13 -0.22
CA ASN A 45 -4.81 -4.65 -0.77
C ASN A 45 -5.16 -3.22 -0.30
N TYR A 46 -4.44 -2.67 0.66
CA TYR A 46 -4.68 -1.34 1.20
C TYR A 46 -3.41 -0.74 1.82
N CYS A 47 -3.33 0.59 1.83
CA CYS A 47 -2.27 1.32 2.53
C CYS A 47 -2.67 1.54 3.99
N LEU A 48 -1.79 1.20 4.93
CA LEU A 48 -1.96 1.54 6.33
C LEU A 48 -1.10 2.76 6.69
N THR A 49 -1.69 3.75 7.35
CA THR A 49 -0.95 4.89 7.90
C THR A 49 -0.80 4.73 9.40
N VAL A 50 0.44 4.57 9.87
CA VAL A 50 0.77 4.54 11.30
C VAL A 50 1.58 5.77 11.63
N THR A 51 1.10 6.58 12.57
CA THR A 51 1.78 7.78 13.05
C THR A 51 2.13 7.60 14.51
N ALA A 52 3.39 7.80 14.86
CA ALA A 52 3.82 7.90 16.25
C ALA A 52 4.34 9.32 16.50
N SER A 53 3.72 10.04 17.42
CA SER A 53 4.24 11.29 17.96
C SER A 53 4.92 11.01 19.29
N ALA A 54 6.12 11.55 19.49
CA ALA A 54 6.81 11.53 20.77
C ALA A 54 6.95 12.97 21.29
N GLY A 55 6.44 13.22 22.49
CA GLY A 55 6.69 14.42 23.27
C GLY A 55 7.60 14.12 24.46
N ILE A 56 8.24 15.15 25.05
CA ILE A 56 9.03 14.97 26.28
C ILE A 56 8.05 14.61 27.40
N GLY A 57 8.10 13.36 27.87
CA GLY A 57 7.22 12.82 28.92
C GLY A 57 6.08 11.91 28.43
N GLU A 58 5.93 11.70 27.11
CA GLU A 58 4.87 10.86 26.56
C GLU A 58 5.28 9.37 26.57
N CYS A 59 4.57 8.53 27.33
CA CYS A 59 4.68 7.07 27.21
C CYS A 59 4.02 6.66 25.88
N GLN A 60 4.83 6.28 24.88
CA GLN A 60 4.32 5.93 23.56
C GLN A 60 3.48 4.65 23.61
N ALA A 61 2.15 4.79 23.68
CA ALA A 61 1.24 3.79 23.15
C ALA A 61 1.26 3.94 21.62
N ALA A 62 2.29 3.39 20.97
CA ALA A 62 2.29 3.31 19.53
C ALA A 62 1.05 2.49 19.14
N SER A 63 0.15 3.08 18.34
CA SER A 63 -0.93 2.35 17.68
C SER A 63 -0.32 1.49 16.58
N LEU A 64 0.57 0.57 16.95
CA LEU A 64 1.11 -0.42 16.04
C LEU A 64 -0.06 -1.36 15.70
N PRO A 65 -0.34 -1.58 14.41
CA PRO A 65 -1.23 -2.68 14.04
C PRO A 65 -0.64 -3.98 14.63
N PRO A 66 -1.47 -4.88 15.17
CA PRO A 66 -1.00 -6.13 15.76
C PRO A 66 -0.65 -7.16 14.67
N TYR A 67 0.08 -6.79 13.62
CA TYR A 67 0.49 -7.70 12.53
C TYR A 67 1.81 -7.25 11.90
#